data_AF-A0A8J4PJG3-F1
#
_entry.id   AF-A0A8J4PJG3-F1
#
_cell.length_a   1.000
_cell.length_b   1.000
_cell.length_c   1.000
_cell.angle_alpha   90.00
_cell.angle_beta   90.00
_cell.angle_gamma   90.00
#
_symmetry.space_group_name_H-M   'P 1'
#
loop_
_entity.id
_entity.type
_entity.pdbx_description
1 polymer ?
#
loop_
_entity_poly.entity_id
_entity_poly.type
_entity_poly.pdbx_seq_one_letter_code
_entity_poly.pdbx_strand_id
1 'polypeptide(L)'
;MSDSPIEHSIKKLKNAKHFIPITMISNIEKHDSNYFHKLPHHQNNNSSNNDKQHEHQHEQQLQQQQHTTITVGINQDSTETTQIELTESEVNLFKILMDVVKETNCKTTLRVAGGWVRDKLRGDDSHDIDITLDNMMGESFAELVNNYLGNHQQKTHRIGVIQSNPEQSKHLETATVKIFDMWIDFVNLRSETYTEASRIPEITIGTPKDDALRRDLTINSLFYNINENRVEDYTGNGISDLKMGIIRTPLPPLTTFLDDPLRVFRSIRFATRLYFAIDKELMDAASNPLISNAIKSKISHERIAKEFDGMLNGPRPDLSLYLIHHLGLYDCLFSLPPGFNDIMQDYKEKSVYYCYQMMRLINWGTMHEEEQQSTKRIRILSSLMIPFGGKLYSSQAKKNRTYTVVQYLLLDYLKLSNKDNEEVSLVLDCSSQFDTIIKHYIENKSSFNRKNVGLILHKCGPLWRVALLISLLKLLPIENFNHTFPLHNNSDIDSHKPLDYLSHQHPHHLP
;
A
#
# COMPACT_ATOMS: atom_id res chain seq x y z
N MET A 1 8.05 -4.13 51.85
CA MET A 1 8.30 -5.18 50.85
C MET A 1 7.66 -4.70 49.56
N SER A 2 8.46 -4.09 48.70
CA SER A 2 8.02 -3.39 47.50
C SER A 2 8.11 -4.33 46.29
N ASP A 3 6.97 -4.69 45.72
CA ASP A 3 6.90 -5.39 44.42
C ASP A 3 7.69 -4.59 43.37
N SER A 4 8.53 -5.27 42.59
CA SER A 4 9.33 -4.61 41.55
C SER A 4 8.43 -4.03 40.44
N PRO A 5 8.87 -3.00 39.70
CA PRO A 5 8.09 -2.39 38.61
C PRO A 5 7.61 -3.39 37.54
N ILE A 6 8.31 -4.52 37.41
CA ILE A 6 8.00 -5.62 36.50
C ILE A 6 6.84 -6.45 37.04
N GLU A 7 6.77 -6.70 38.34
CA GLU A 7 5.67 -7.43 38.99
C GLU A 7 4.36 -6.63 38.97
N HIS A 8 4.44 -5.29 39.01
CA HIS A 8 3.27 -4.42 38.84
C HIS A 8 2.73 -4.44 37.39
N SER A 9 3.62 -4.46 36.39
CA SER A 9 3.25 -4.54 34.97
C SER A 9 2.68 -5.91 34.58
N ILE A 10 3.23 -6.99 35.15
CA ILE A 10 2.73 -8.37 34.95
C ILE A 10 1.38 -8.57 35.67
N LYS A 11 1.15 -7.96 36.84
CA LYS A 11 -0.17 -7.95 37.51
C LYS A 11 -1.25 -7.25 36.66
N LYS A 12 -0.91 -6.14 36.00
CA LYS A 12 -1.82 -5.45 35.05
C LYS A 12 -2.14 -6.31 33.82
N LEU A 13 -1.16 -7.05 33.29
CA LEU A 13 -1.35 -7.96 32.16
C LEU A 13 -2.17 -9.22 32.52
N LYS A 14 -2.06 -9.71 33.76
CA LYS A 14 -2.80 -10.91 34.22
C LYS A 14 -4.26 -10.65 34.61
N ASN A 15 -4.62 -9.41 34.94
CA ASN A 15 -5.99 -9.04 35.31
C ASN A 15 -6.91 -8.75 34.12
N ALA A 16 -6.42 -8.81 32.89
CA ALA A 16 -7.24 -8.68 31.69
C ALA A 16 -7.82 -10.05 31.29
N LYS A 17 -8.83 -10.52 32.04
CA LYS A 17 -9.69 -11.64 31.60
C LYS A 17 -11.16 -11.32 31.90
N HIS A 18 -11.91 -11.25 30.80
CA HIS A 18 -13.36 -11.47 30.62
C HIS A 18 -14.34 -10.28 30.69
N PHE A 19 -15.06 -10.15 29.56
CA PHE A 19 -16.37 -9.55 29.30
C PHE A 19 -17.34 -9.49 30.48
N ILE A 20 -18.02 -8.35 30.69
CA ILE A 20 -19.48 -8.22 30.94
C ILE A 20 -19.95 -6.86 30.34
N PRO A 21 -21.06 -6.83 29.58
CA PRO A 21 -21.58 -5.63 28.89
C PRO A 21 -22.43 -4.75 29.80
N ILE A 22 -22.47 -3.44 29.54
CA ILE A 22 -23.40 -2.54 30.25
C ILE A 22 -24.09 -1.60 29.25
N THR A 23 -25.28 -2.03 28.85
CA THR A 23 -26.42 -1.13 28.65
C THR A 23 -26.76 -0.44 29.97
N MET A 24 -26.93 0.88 29.92
CA MET A 24 -27.50 1.78 30.94
C MET A 24 -26.78 1.87 32.30
N ILE A 25 -26.25 3.05 32.62
CA ILE A 25 -26.82 3.98 33.63
C ILE A 25 -26.11 5.34 33.48
N SER A 26 -26.94 6.38 33.47
CA SER A 26 -26.65 7.80 33.44
C SER A 26 -26.08 8.35 34.76
N ASN A 27 -25.44 9.52 34.64
CA ASN A 27 -25.09 10.50 35.68
C ASN A 27 -23.95 10.13 36.65
N ILE A 28 -22.86 10.91 36.61
CA ILE A 28 -22.37 11.75 37.73
C ILE A 28 -21.32 12.75 37.18
N GLU A 29 -21.39 13.96 37.71
CA GLU A 29 -20.78 15.21 37.29
C GLU A 29 -19.29 15.41 37.67
N LYS A 30 -18.62 16.29 36.87
CA LYS A 30 -17.70 17.41 37.22
C LYS A 30 -16.33 17.21 37.92
N HIS A 31 -15.44 18.14 37.54
CA HIS A 31 -14.14 18.57 38.09
C HIS A 31 -12.92 17.69 37.74
N ASP A 32 -11.74 18.18 37.34
CA ASP A 32 -11.17 19.53 37.30
C ASP A 32 -10.07 19.62 36.22
N SER A 33 -9.95 20.83 35.65
CA SER A 33 -8.86 21.29 34.80
C SER A 33 -7.66 21.76 35.63
N ASN A 34 -6.44 21.39 35.22
CA ASN A 34 -5.22 22.22 35.16
C ASN A 34 -3.98 21.33 35.25
N TYR A 35 -3.04 21.49 34.32
CA TYR A 35 -1.59 21.66 34.56
C TYR A 35 -0.83 21.50 33.23
N PHE A 36 -0.54 22.64 32.60
CA PHE A 36 0.48 22.79 31.55
C PHE A 36 1.64 23.64 32.09
N HIS A 37 2.83 23.38 31.53
CA HIS A 37 4.12 24.07 31.64
C HIS A 37 5.11 23.65 32.75
N LYS A 38 6.26 23.11 32.29
CA LYS A 38 7.65 23.67 32.38
C LYS A 38 8.69 22.56 32.19
N LEU A 39 9.53 22.55 31.13
CA LEU A 39 10.97 22.95 31.06
C LEU A 39 11.69 22.07 29.99
N PRO A 40 12.98 22.28 29.61
CA PRO A 40 13.63 23.46 29.05
C PRO A 40 14.42 23.16 27.73
N HIS A 41 14.71 24.21 26.96
CA HIS A 41 15.62 24.19 25.82
C HIS A 41 17.08 23.92 26.23
N HIS A 42 17.76 23.05 25.49
CA HIS A 42 19.22 22.99 25.44
C HIS A 42 19.70 23.14 23.99
N GLN A 43 20.41 24.24 23.73
CA GLN A 43 21.18 24.49 22.52
C GLN A 43 22.39 23.56 22.46
N ASN A 44 22.68 23.00 21.29
CA ASN A 44 24.04 22.63 20.96
C ASN A 44 24.32 22.88 19.46
N ASN A 45 25.38 23.63 19.21
CA ASN A 45 25.82 24.12 17.91
C ASN A 45 26.71 23.09 17.18
N ASN A 46 26.68 23.19 15.85
CA ASN A 46 27.67 22.76 14.86
C ASN A 46 27.79 21.27 14.49
N SER A 47 27.20 20.89 13.34
CA SER A 47 27.96 20.35 12.20
C SER A 47 27.09 20.22 10.92
N SER A 48 27.72 20.58 9.80
CA SER A 48 27.35 20.37 8.38
C SER A 48 26.15 21.13 7.79
N ASN A 49 26.45 22.35 7.30
CA ASN A 49 25.51 23.33 6.72
C ASN A 49 25.24 23.18 5.21
N ASN A 50 25.82 22.19 4.52
CA ASN A 50 25.72 22.10 3.04
C ASN A 50 24.68 21.09 2.55
N ASP A 51 24.41 20.00 3.26
CA ASP A 51 23.39 19.00 2.84
C ASP A 51 21.98 19.41 3.27
N LYS A 52 21.87 20.12 4.40
CA LYS A 52 20.60 20.71 4.87
C LYS A 52 20.11 21.86 4.00
N GLN A 53 20.98 22.54 3.23
CA GLN A 53 20.52 23.58 2.31
C GLN A 53 19.77 23.01 1.12
N HIS A 54 20.10 21.80 0.65
CA HIS A 54 19.38 21.17 -0.47
C HIS A 54 18.05 20.55 -0.04
N GLU A 55 17.99 19.87 1.11
CA GLU A 55 16.72 19.35 1.64
C GLU A 55 15.80 20.47 2.11
N HIS A 56 16.32 21.50 2.77
CA HIS A 56 15.50 22.61 3.23
C HIS A 56 15.11 23.57 2.09
N GLN A 57 15.87 23.62 0.98
CA GLN A 57 15.37 24.26 -0.26
C GLN A 57 14.28 23.44 -0.94
N HIS A 58 14.29 22.11 -0.83
CA HIS A 58 13.24 21.27 -1.39
C HIS A 58 11.96 21.30 -0.54
N GLU A 59 12.09 21.29 0.79
CA GLU A 59 10.99 21.49 1.74
C GLU A 59 10.46 22.92 1.75
N GLN A 60 11.30 23.94 1.53
CA GLN A 60 10.85 25.32 1.36
C GLN A 60 10.35 25.61 -0.07
N GLN A 61 10.60 24.76 -1.06
CA GLN A 61 9.94 24.84 -2.37
C GLN A 61 8.54 24.21 -2.37
N LEU A 62 8.18 23.44 -1.35
CA LEU A 62 6.79 23.08 -1.02
C LEU A 62 6.06 24.26 -0.31
N GLN A 63 6.51 25.50 -0.52
CA GLN A 63 5.79 26.71 -0.16
C GLN A 63 4.50 26.82 -0.98
N GLN A 64 3.35 26.66 -0.31
CA GLN A 64 2.00 27.06 -0.74
C GLN A 64 1.77 26.97 -2.25
N GLN A 65 1.67 25.75 -2.79
CA GLN A 65 1.03 25.60 -4.10
C GLN A 65 -0.38 26.19 -3.96
N GLN A 66 -0.69 27.22 -4.74
CA GLN A 66 -2.02 27.79 -4.74
C GLN A 66 -2.94 26.81 -5.46
N HIS A 67 -3.89 26.24 -4.72
CA HIS A 67 -4.93 25.39 -5.30
C HIS A 67 -6.10 26.24 -5.74
N THR A 68 -6.58 25.95 -6.95
CA THR A 68 -7.82 26.49 -7.51
C THR A 68 -8.90 25.43 -7.35
N THR A 69 -9.85 25.67 -6.44
CA THR A 69 -11.05 24.83 -6.33
C THR A 69 -11.98 25.12 -7.50
N ILE A 70 -12.32 24.09 -8.27
CA ILE A 70 -13.28 24.19 -9.36
C ILE A 70 -14.50 23.31 -9.07
N THR A 71 -15.67 23.82 -9.42
CA THR A 71 -16.90 23.01 -9.42
C THR A 71 -17.01 22.31 -10.77
N VAL A 72 -17.23 21.00 -10.73
CA VAL A 72 -17.28 20.13 -11.91
C VAL A 72 -18.61 19.38 -11.92
N GLY A 73 -19.18 19.17 -13.11
CA GLY A 73 -20.39 18.36 -13.26
C GLY A 73 -20.11 16.88 -13.02
N ILE A 74 -21.16 16.10 -12.75
CA ILE A 74 -21.10 14.63 -12.69
C ILE A 74 -21.94 14.05 -13.82
N ASN A 75 -21.34 13.27 -14.72
CA ASN A 75 -22.00 12.67 -15.88
C ASN A 75 -22.73 13.70 -16.80
N GLN A 76 -23.21 13.27 -17.96
CA GLN A 76 -23.83 14.18 -18.92
C GLN A 76 -25.27 14.60 -18.53
N ASP A 77 -26.02 13.71 -17.88
CA ASP A 77 -27.46 13.90 -17.64
C ASP A 77 -27.81 14.29 -16.18
N SER A 78 -26.82 14.53 -15.32
CA SER A 78 -27.07 14.85 -13.92
C SER A 78 -26.91 16.34 -13.63
N THR A 79 -27.76 16.86 -12.73
CA THR A 79 -27.59 18.20 -12.14
C THR A 79 -26.62 18.19 -10.97
N GLU A 80 -26.04 17.04 -10.64
CA GLU A 80 -25.11 16.91 -9.53
C GLU A 80 -23.74 17.48 -9.91
N THR A 81 -23.13 18.15 -8.93
CA THR A 81 -21.80 18.73 -9.07
C THR A 81 -20.92 18.26 -7.92
N THR A 82 -19.61 18.20 -8.16
CA THR A 82 -18.60 17.99 -7.12
C THR A 82 -17.51 19.05 -7.25
N GLN A 83 -16.57 19.06 -6.31
CA GLN A 83 -15.41 19.94 -6.35
C GLN A 83 -14.14 19.11 -6.49
N ILE A 84 -13.18 19.67 -7.22
CA ILE A 84 -11.80 19.18 -7.27
C ILE A 84 -10.85 20.35 -7.13
N GLU A 85 -9.67 20.10 -6.57
CA GLU A 85 -8.63 21.10 -6.36
C GLU A 85 -7.50 20.92 -7.36
N LEU A 86 -7.31 21.91 -8.23
CA LEU A 86 -6.24 21.92 -9.21
C LEU A 86 -5.10 22.81 -8.73
N THR A 87 -3.87 22.32 -8.85
CA THR A 87 -2.67 23.15 -8.72
C THR A 87 -2.60 24.14 -9.87
N GLU A 88 -1.87 25.24 -9.69
CA GLU A 88 -1.64 26.21 -10.78
C GLU A 88 -1.03 25.56 -12.04
N SER A 89 -0.11 24.61 -11.85
CA SER A 89 0.51 23.86 -12.95
C SER A 89 -0.50 23.01 -13.72
N GLU A 90 -1.45 22.37 -13.03
CA GLU A 90 -2.54 21.60 -13.66
C GLU A 90 -3.50 22.49 -14.44
N VAL A 91 -3.89 23.65 -13.87
CA VAL A 91 -4.73 24.63 -14.57
C VAL A 91 -4.06 25.10 -15.86
N ASN A 92 -2.78 25.44 -15.79
CA ASN A 92 -1.99 25.88 -16.94
C ASN A 92 -1.82 24.76 -17.98
N LEU A 93 -1.55 23.53 -17.54
CA LEU A 93 -1.48 22.37 -18.42
C LEU A 93 -2.80 22.21 -19.20
N PHE A 94 -3.93 22.10 -18.50
CA PHE A 94 -5.22 21.84 -19.13
C PHE A 94 -5.61 22.95 -20.10
N LYS A 95 -5.31 24.21 -19.75
CA LYS A 95 -5.51 25.35 -20.66
C LYS A 95 -4.72 25.17 -21.96
N ILE A 96 -3.44 24.82 -21.87
CA ILE A 96 -2.59 24.62 -23.06
C ILE A 96 -3.06 23.45 -23.90
N LEU A 97 -3.41 22.32 -23.29
CA LEU A 97 -3.92 21.17 -24.05
C LEU A 97 -5.22 21.55 -24.80
N MET A 98 -6.10 22.33 -24.17
CA MET A 98 -7.30 22.85 -24.82
C MET A 98 -7.01 23.86 -25.94
N ASP A 99 -5.98 24.70 -25.79
CA ASP A 99 -5.59 25.66 -26.81
C ASP A 99 -4.93 24.96 -28.02
N VAL A 100 -4.16 23.89 -27.81
CA VAL A 100 -3.67 23.00 -28.87
C VAL A 100 -4.84 22.42 -29.67
N VAL A 101 -5.86 21.90 -28.98
CA VAL A 101 -7.06 21.35 -29.63
C VAL A 101 -7.77 22.39 -30.49
N LYS A 102 -7.92 23.63 -29.98
CA LYS A 102 -8.56 24.73 -30.72
C LYS A 102 -7.75 25.17 -31.94
N GLU A 103 -6.44 25.37 -31.80
CA GLU A 103 -5.58 25.87 -32.88
C GLU A 103 -5.42 24.85 -34.00
N THR A 104 -5.24 23.58 -33.63
CA THR A 104 -5.11 22.49 -34.61
C THR A 104 -6.46 22.04 -35.17
N ASN A 105 -7.56 22.54 -34.60
CA ASN A 105 -8.94 22.17 -34.92
C ASN A 105 -9.14 20.63 -34.91
N CYS A 106 -8.43 19.95 -34.02
CA CYS A 106 -8.54 18.50 -33.90
C CYS A 106 -9.79 18.15 -33.08
N LYS A 107 -10.59 17.18 -33.54
CA LYS A 107 -11.86 16.82 -32.89
C LYS A 107 -11.66 15.75 -31.81
N THR A 108 -10.68 15.94 -30.93
CA THR A 108 -10.39 14.99 -29.83
C THR A 108 -10.97 15.51 -28.52
N THR A 109 -11.55 14.61 -27.71
CA THR A 109 -11.92 14.93 -26.33
C THR A 109 -10.77 14.49 -25.42
N LEU A 110 -10.33 15.41 -24.57
CA LEU A 110 -9.25 15.16 -23.61
C LEU A 110 -9.85 14.79 -22.27
N ARG A 111 -9.44 13.64 -21.73
CA ARG A 111 -9.82 13.24 -20.37
C ARG A 111 -8.60 12.85 -19.57
N VAL A 112 -8.55 13.27 -18.31
CA VAL A 112 -7.64 12.66 -17.34
C VAL A 112 -8.30 11.38 -16.85
N ALA A 113 -7.57 10.26 -16.80
CA ALA A 113 -8.13 8.97 -16.42
C ALA A 113 -7.57 8.43 -15.10
N GLY A 114 -8.40 7.69 -14.36
CA GLY A 114 -7.98 6.79 -13.31
C GLY A 114 -7.50 7.45 -12.02
N GLY A 115 -6.26 7.15 -11.62
CA GLY A 115 -5.75 7.43 -10.28
C GLY A 115 -5.83 8.90 -9.88
N TRP A 116 -5.49 9.78 -10.82
CA TRP A 116 -5.58 11.23 -10.62
C TRP A 116 -6.99 11.68 -10.25
N VAL A 117 -8.02 11.19 -10.96
CA VAL A 117 -9.41 11.60 -10.73
C VAL A 117 -9.87 11.17 -9.34
N ARG A 118 -9.55 9.93 -8.96
CA ARG A 118 -9.83 9.39 -7.62
C ARG A 118 -9.21 10.24 -6.52
N ASP A 119 -7.92 10.57 -6.67
CA ASP A 119 -7.16 11.27 -5.65
C ASP A 119 -7.64 12.73 -5.53
N LYS A 120 -7.88 13.42 -6.65
CA LYS A 120 -8.45 14.77 -6.65
C LYS A 120 -9.85 14.85 -6.04
N LEU A 121 -10.70 13.85 -6.27
CA LEU A 121 -12.02 13.77 -5.64
C LEU A 121 -11.97 13.52 -4.13
N ARG A 122 -10.83 13.04 -3.62
CA ARG A 122 -10.58 12.87 -2.18
C ARG A 122 -9.91 14.10 -1.55
N GLY A 123 -9.50 15.08 -2.35
CA GLY A 123 -8.69 16.21 -1.91
C GLY A 123 -7.21 15.86 -1.75
N ASP A 124 -6.74 14.75 -2.32
CA ASP A 124 -5.34 14.34 -2.34
C ASP A 124 -4.65 14.85 -3.62
N ASP A 125 -3.35 15.17 -3.54
CA ASP A 125 -2.56 15.48 -4.73
C ASP A 125 -2.13 14.24 -5.49
N SER A 126 -2.04 14.37 -6.82
CA SER A 126 -1.59 13.31 -7.71
C SER A 126 -0.64 13.87 -8.76
N HIS A 127 0.47 13.15 -8.98
CA HIS A 127 1.50 13.53 -9.94
C HIS A 127 1.45 12.69 -11.22
N ASP A 128 0.69 11.59 -11.21
CA ASP A 128 0.52 10.69 -12.35
C ASP A 128 -0.70 11.14 -13.17
N ILE A 129 -0.48 11.83 -14.29
CA ILE A 129 -1.54 12.34 -15.17
C ILE A 129 -1.55 11.55 -16.49
N ASP A 130 -2.56 10.70 -16.62
CA ASP A 130 -2.86 9.96 -17.86
C ASP A 130 -3.93 10.71 -18.66
N ILE A 131 -3.56 11.30 -19.80
CA ILE A 131 -4.48 11.94 -20.73
C ILE A 131 -4.94 10.93 -21.77
N THR A 132 -6.21 10.52 -21.69
CA THR A 132 -6.85 9.67 -22.70
C THR A 132 -7.40 10.47 -23.87
N LEU A 133 -7.21 9.93 -25.07
CA LEU A 133 -7.60 10.53 -26.35
C LEU A 133 -8.62 9.63 -27.08
N ASP A 134 -9.64 10.24 -27.69
CA ASP A 134 -10.76 9.53 -28.33
C ASP A 134 -10.39 8.92 -29.69
N ASN A 135 -9.66 9.66 -30.53
CA ASN A 135 -9.60 9.39 -31.97
C ASN A 135 -8.22 9.60 -32.59
N MET A 136 -7.18 9.72 -31.79
CA MET A 136 -5.81 9.92 -32.26
C MET A 136 -4.79 9.27 -31.34
N MET A 137 -3.65 8.86 -31.91
CA MET A 137 -2.57 8.24 -31.17
C MET A 137 -1.88 9.23 -30.24
N GLY A 138 -1.39 8.74 -29.10
CA GLY A 138 -0.67 9.56 -28.11
C GLY A 138 0.53 10.29 -28.71
N GLU A 139 1.30 9.64 -29.57
CA GLU A 139 2.45 10.25 -30.26
C GLU A 139 2.02 11.42 -31.15
N SER A 140 1.00 11.22 -31.98
CA SER A 140 0.50 12.27 -32.87
C SER A 140 0.03 13.50 -32.09
N PHE A 141 -0.66 13.30 -30.96
CA PHE A 141 -1.06 14.44 -30.13
C PHE A 141 0.12 15.11 -29.43
N ALA A 142 1.09 14.32 -28.95
CA ALA A 142 2.33 14.85 -28.35
C ALA A 142 3.10 15.75 -29.34
N GLU A 143 3.16 15.37 -30.62
CA GLU A 143 3.74 16.21 -31.68
C GLU A 143 2.99 17.54 -31.86
N LEU A 144 1.65 17.51 -31.85
CA LEU A 144 0.84 18.73 -31.92
C LEU A 144 1.11 19.67 -30.73
N VAL A 145 1.18 19.11 -29.51
CA VAL A 145 1.51 19.87 -28.30
C VAL A 145 2.89 20.53 -28.42
N ASN A 146 3.90 19.80 -28.91
CA ASN A 146 5.24 20.33 -29.12
C ASN A 146 5.28 21.46 -30.14
N ASN A 147 4.60 21.29 -31.28
CA ASN A 147 4.56 22.31 -32.33
C ASN A 147 3.90 23.60 -31.82
N TYR A 148 2.80 23.47 -31.07
CA TYR A 148 2.13 24.60 -30.42
C TYR A 148 3.06 25.34 -29.46
N LEU A 149 3.72 24.61 -28.54
CA LEU A 149 4.62 25.20 -27.56
C LEU A 149 5.83 25.88 -28.22
N GLY A 150 6.39 25.27 -29.27
CA GLY A 150 7.47 25.84 -30.07
C GLY A 150 7.08 27.15 -30.75
N ASN A 151 5.90 27.19 -31.38
CA ASN A 151 5.37 28.40 -32.02
C ASN A 151 5.10 29.53 -31.02
N HIS A 152 4.71 29.20 -29.78
CA HIS A 152 4.42 30.16 -28.72
C HIS A 152 5.64 30.48 -27.83
N GLN A 153 6.85 30.09 -28.24
CA GLN A 153 8.12 30.32 -27.51
C GLN A 153 8.10 29.81 -26.07
N GLN A 154 7.32 28.78 -25.77
CA GLN A 154 7.30 28.14 -24.46
C GLN A 154 8.34 27.04 -24.39
N LYS A 155 8.96 26.86 -23.22
CA LYS A 155 9.99 25.83 -23.01
C LYS A 155 9.35 24.45 -23.11
N THR A 156 9.73 23.67 -24.12
CA THR A 156 9.44 22.23 -24.20
C THR A 156 10.58 21.43 -23.59
N HIS A 157 10.28 20.47 -22.70
CA HIS A 157 11.24 19.42 -22.36
C HIS A 157 10.99 18.20 -23.27
N ARG A 158 12.07 17.46 -23.52
CA ARG A 158 12.17 16.31 -24.44
C ARG A 158 10.94 15.39 -24.38
N ILE A 159 10.35 15.04 -25.53
CA ILE A 159 9.43 13.90 -25.64
C ILE A 159 10.26 12.63 -25.47
N GLY A 160 9.83 11.75 -24.56
CA GLY A 160 10.24 10.35 -24.56
C GLY A 160 9.11 9.52 -25.13
N VAL A 161 9.18 9.13 -26.40
CA VAL A 161 8.26 8.11 -26.91
C VAL A 161 8.73 6.78 -26.34
N ILE A 162 8.00 6.25 -25.36
CA ILE A 162 8.22 4.88 -24.90
C ILE A 162 7.54 3.98 -25.92
N GLN A 163 8.33 3.47 -26.87
CA GLN A 163 7.85 2.49 -27.84
C GLN A 163 7.28 1.27 -27.13
N SER A 164 6.18 0.73 -27.68
CA SER A 164 5.40 -0.40 -27.18
C SER A 164 6.22 -1.40 -26.37
N ASN A 165 5.93 -1.55 -25.07
CA ASN A 165 6.56 -2.60 -24.26
C ASN A 165 6.00 -3.97 -24.68
N PRO A 166 6.80 -4.88 -25.27
CA PRO A 166 6.33 -6.17 -25.75
C PRO A 166 5.68 -7.06 -24.68
N GLU A 167 5.99 -6.82 -23.40
CA GLU A 167 5.43 -7.58 -22.26
C GLU A 167 4.05 -7.09 -21.79
N GLN A 168 3.60 -5.94 -22.27
CA GLN A 168 2.32 -5.31 -21.89
C GLN A 168 1.38 -5.17 -23.09
N SER A 169 1.86 -4.81 -24.28
CA SER A 169 1.06 -4.67 -25.50
C SER A 169 1.95 -4.51 -26.73
N LYS A 170 1.69 -5.25 -27.82
CA LYS A 170 2.36 -5.07 -29.11
C LYS A 170 1.79 -3.91 -29.97
N HIS A 171 0.67 -3.31 -29.56
CA HIS A 171 -0.14 -2.46 -30.44
C HIS A 171 -0.57 -1.10 -29.86
N LEU A 172 -0.09 -0.72 -28.68
CA LEU A 172 -0.40 0.59 -28.10
C LEU A 172 0.88 1.33 -27.73
N GLU A 173 1.10 2.41 -28.45
CA GLU A 173 2.13 3.39 -28.17
C GLU A 173 1.61 4.34 -27.09
N THR A 174 2.44 4.62 -26.09
CA THR A 174 2.19 5.67 -25.09
C THR A 174 3.24 6.73 -25.29
N ALA A 175 2.81 7.99 -25.37
CA ALA A 175 3.74 9.10 -25.49
C ALA A 175 3.86 9.81 -24.14
N THR A 176 5.06 9.75 -23.56
CA THR A 176 5.36 10.41 -22.30
C THR A 176 6.04 11.75 -22.59
N VAL A 177 5.42 12.85 -22.15
CA VAL A 177 5.88 14.22 -22.39
C VAL A 177 6.03 14.93 -21.06
N LYS A 178 7.10 15.73 -20.94
CA LYS A 178 7.30 16.59 -19.77
C LYS A 178 6.88 18.02 -20.08
N ILE A 179 5.82 18.51 -19.44
CA ILE A 179 5.21 19.84 -19.63
C ILE A 179 5.13 20.53 -18.26
N PHE A 180 5.68 21.74 -18.10
CA PHE A 180 5.74 22.47 -16.80
C PHE A 180 6.25 21.65 -15.62
N ASP A 181 7.32 20.88 -15.86
CA ASP A 181 7.89 19.95 -14.89
C ASP A 181 7.01 18.76 -14.47
N MET A 182 5.85 18.59 -15.10
CA MET A 182 4.95 17.45 -14.91
C MET A 182 5.14 16.41 -16.02
N TRP A 183 5.16 15.14 -15.64
CA TRP A 183 5.18 14.02 -16.58
C TRP A 183 3.75 13.66 -16.96
N ILE A 184 3.46 13.69 -18.26
CA ILE A 184 2.13 13.46 -18.82
C ILE A 184 2.20 12.28 -19.79
N ASP A 185 1.32 11.31 -19.60
CA ASP A 185 1.18 10.18 -20.50
C ASP A 185 -0.05 10.38 -21.40
N PHE A 186 0.18 10.50 -22.70
CA PHE A 186 -0.89 10.47 -23.70
C PHE A 186 -1.18 9.03 -24.10
N VAL A 187 -2.39 8.58 -23.82
CA VAL A 187 -2.84 7.21 -24.02
C VAL A 187 -4.13 7.16 -24.83
N ASN A 188 -4.32 6.08 -25.58
CA ASN A 188 -5.59 5.80 -26.22
C ASN A 188 -6.57 5.13 -25.26
N LEU A 189 -7.85 5.40 -25.45
CA LEU A 189 -8.92 4.57 -24.92
C LEU A 189 -8.83 3.18 -25.52
N ARG A 190 -8.98 2.15 -24.68
CA ARG A 190 -8.73 0.77 -25.09
C ARG A 190 -9.95 -0.07 -24.83
N SER A 191 -10.20 -0.99 -25.75
CA SER A 191 -11.03 -2.17 -25.53
C SER A 191 -10.12 -3.39 -25.48
N GLU A 192 -10.36 -4.28 -24.52
CA GLU A 192 -9.54 -5.46 -24.29
C GLU A 192 -10.40 -6.71 -24.46
N THR A 193 -9.92 -7.67 -25.25
CA THR A 193 -10.53 -9.00 -25.39
C THR A 193 -9.55 -10.05 -24.88
N TYR A 194 -9.95 -10.77 -23.84
CA TYR A 194 -9.14 -11.83 -23.23
C TYR A 194 -9.44 -13.19 -23.84
N THR A 195 -8.41 -14.03 -23.92
CA THR A 195 -8.56 -15.44 -24.28
C THR A 195 -8.30 -16.30 -23.05
N GLU A 196 -8.90 -17.49 -22.97
CA GLU A 196 -8.72 -18.36 -21.79
C GLU A 196 -7.24 -18.71 -21.53
N ALA A 197 -6.44 -18.79 -22.60
CA ALA A 197 -5.05 -19.23 -22.57
C ALA A 197 -4.03 -18.14 -22.19
N SER A 198 -4.36 -16.85 -22.33
CA SER A 198 -3.40 -15.75 -22.17
C SER A 198 -3.92 -14.66 -21.25
N ARG A 199 -3.07 -14.18 -20.35
CA ARG A 199 -3.33 -12.96 -19.55
C ARG A 199 -3.19 -11.66 -20.35
N ILE A 200 -2.60 -11.73 -21.54
CA ILE A 200 -2.37 -10.57 -22.40
C ILE A 200 -3.57 -10.50 -23.35
N PRO A 201 -4.42 -9.47 -23.24
CA PRO A 201 -5.57 -9.31 -24.11
C PRO A 201 -5.14 -8.86 -25.51
N GLU A 202 -6.01 -9.10 -26.48
CA GLU A 202 -5.99 -8.36 -27.74
C GLU A 202 -6.57 -6.97 -27.48
N ILE A 203 -5.90 -5.94 -27.97
CA ILE A 203 -6.23 -4.55 -27.66
C ILE A 203 -6.59 -3.80 -28.94
N THR A 204 -7.70 -3.08 -28.89
CA THR A 204 -8.18 -2.20 -29.96
C THR A 204 -8.53 -0.83 -29.38
N ILE A 205 -8.70 0.17 -30.26
CA ILE A 205 -9.21 1.49 -29.86
C ILE A 205 -10.64 1.31 -29.37
N GLY A 206 -10.91 1.71 -28.13
CA GLY A 206 -12.19 1.56 -27.46
C GLY A 206 -12.90 2.89 -27.21
N THR A 207 -14.11 2.81 -26.64
CA THR A 207 -14.83 3.97 -26.11
C THR A 207 -14.41 4.26 -24.66
N PRO A 208 -14.77 5.43 -24.09
CA PRO A 208 -14.53 5.70 -22.66
C PRO A 208 -15.17 4.64 -21.75
N LYS A 209 -16.32 4.10 -22.16
CA LYS A 209 -17.00 3.02 -21.46
C LYS A 209 -16.23 1.71 -21.53
N ASP A 210 -15.70 1.34 -22.69
CA ASP A 210 -14.87 0.13 -22.83
C ASP A 210 -13.61 0.24 -21.97
N ASP A 211 -12.98 1.42 -21.94
CA ASP A 211 -11.80 1.69 -21.12
C ASP A 211 -12.12 1.65 -19.61
N ALA A 212 -13.28 2.16 -19.22
CA ALA A 212 -13.76 2.11 -17.84
C ALA A 212 -13.99 0.67 -17.36
N LEU A 213 -14.63 -0.15 -18.20
CA LEU A 213 -15.04 -1.51 -17.85
C LEU A 213 -13.88 -2.50 -17.82
N ARG A 214 -12.84 -2.29 -18.64
CA ARG A 214 -11.63 -3.13 -18.61
C ARG A 214 -10.76 -2.88 -17.38
N ARG A 215 -10.93 -1.78 -16.64
CA ARG A 215 -10.05 -1.44 -15.50
C ARG A 215 -10.28 -2.32 -14.28
N ASP A 216 -9.37 -2.25 -13.32
CA ASP A 216 -9.38 -3.11 -12.15
C ASP A 216 -10.50 -2.78 -11.16
N LEU A 217 -10.70 -1.50 -10.84
CA LEU A 217 -11.63 -1.04 -9.81
C LEU A 217 -12.48 0.13 -10.30
N THR A 218 -13.74 0.19 -9.87
CA THR A 218 -14.69 1.28 -10.19
C THR A 218 -14.12 2.66 -9.87
N ILE A 219 -13.49 2.80 -8.71
CA ILE A 219 -12.84 4.05 -8.26
C ILE A 219 -11.64 4.45 -9.14
N ASN A 220 -11.05 3.52 -9.88
CA ASN A 220 -9.95 3.76 -10.83
C ASN A 220 -10.42 3.86 -12.28
N SER A 221 -11.73 3.76 -12.51
CA SER A 221 -12.40 3.84 -13.82
C SER A 221 -13.08 5.19 -14.06
N LEU A 222 -12.80 6.18 -13.21
CA LEU A 222 -13.30 7.54 -13.35
C LEU A 222 -12.48 8.33 -14.36
N PHE A 223 -13.16 9.22 -15.08
CA PHE A 223 -12.53 10.15 -16.02
C PHE A 223 -12.89 11.58 -15.64
N TYR A 224 -11.96 12.51 -15.84
CA TYR A 224 -12.23 13.94 -15.79
C TYR A 224 -12.13 14.50 -17.20
N ASN A 225 -13.26 14.89 -17.78
CA ASN A 225 -13.35 15.50 -19.09
C ASN A 225 -12.95 16.97 -18.99
N ILE A 226 -11.80 17.28 -19.58
CA ILE A 226 -11.21 18.62 -19.54
C ILE A 226 -12.04 19.59 -20.38
N ASN A 227 -12.59 19.13 -21.50
CA ASN A 227 -13.37 19.94 -22.42
C ASN A 227 -14.66 20.47 -21.78
N GLU A 228 -15.29 19.63 -20.96
CA GLU A 228 -16.63 19.87 -20.42
C GLU A 228 -16.65 20.11 -18.92
N ASN A 229 -15.47 20.13 -18.29
CA ASN A 229 -15.27 20.36 -16.86
C ASN A 229 -16.18 19.47 -15.99
N ARG A 230 -16.11 18.15 -16.23
CA ARG A 230 -16.95 17.16 -15.54
C ARG A 230 -16.21 15.87 -15.22
N VAL A 231 -16.68 15.18 -14.19
CA VAL A 231 -16.31 13.80 -13.91
C VAL A 231 -17.30 12.86 -14.59
N GLU A 232 -16.78 11.87 -15.31
CA GLU A 232 -17.53 10.84 -16.02
C GLU A 232 -17.30 9.49 -15.32
N ASP A 233 -18.40 8.85 -14.92
CA ASP A 233 -18.43 7.52 -14.31
C ASP A 233 -19.22 6.56 -15.20
N TYR A 234 -18.51 5.91 -16.11
CA TYR A 234 -19.10 4.93 -17.03
C TYR A 234 -19.40 3.57 -16.37
N THR A 235 -18.95 3.36 -15.13
CA THR A 235 -19.28 2.16 -14.35
C THR A 235 -20.61 2.31 -13.60
N GLY A 236 -21.05 3.56 -13.39
CA GLY A 236 -22.24 3.92 -12.62
C GLY A 236 -22.06 3.82 -11.10
N ASN A 237 -20.97 3.23 -10.62
CA ASN A 237 -20.73 3.00 -9.19
C ASN A 237 -19.48 3.70 -8.67
N GLY A 238 -18.50 4.06 -9.51
CA GLY A 238 -17.19 4.58 -9.10
C GLY A 238 -17.26 5.80 -8.18
N ILE A 239 -18.13 6.77 -8.45
CA ILE A 239 -18.28 7.95 -7.56
C ILE A 239 -18.91 7.55 -6.23
N SER A 240 -19.95 6.70 -6.27
CA SER A 240 -20.62 6.23 -5.04
C SER A 240 -19.71 5.35 -4.19
N ASP A 241 -18.93 4.47 -4.82
CA ASP A 241 -17.96 3.59 -4.18
C ASP A 241 -16.82 4.40 -3.57
N LEU A 242 -16.37 5.46 -4.25
CA LEU A 242 -15.37 6.37 -3.70
C LEU A 242 -15.88 7.09 -2.44
N LYS A 243 -17.13 7.57 -2.45
CA LYS A 243 -17.77 8.23 -1.30
C LYS A 243 -18.01 7.27 -0.14
N MET A 244 -18.40 6.03 -0.43
CA MET A 244 -18.69 4.99 0.58
C MET A 244 -17.44 4.23 1.03
N GLY A 245 -16.29 4.45 0.38
CA GLY A 245 -15.05 3.73 0.66
C GLY A 245 -15.12 2.26 0.29
N ILE A 246 -15.53 1.91 -0.93
CA ILE A 246 -15.71 0.54 -1.43
C ILE A 246 -14.72 0.24 -2.56
N ILE A 247 -14.14 -0.96 -2.52
CA ILE A 247 -13.34 -1.60 -3.56
C ILE A 247 -14.25 -2.61 -4.28
N ARG A 248 -14.63 -2.27 -5.51
CA ARG A 248 -15.47 -3.08 -6.40
C ARG A 248 -14.88 -3.07 -7.81
N THR A 249 -15.04 -4.17 -8.55
CA THR A 249 -14.68 -4.25 -9.97
C THR A 249 -15.79 -3.66 -10.86
N PRO A 250 -15.47 -3.05 -12.02
CA PRO A 250 -16.49 -2.57 -12.96
C PRO A 250 -17.37 -3.68 -13.56
N LEU A 251 -16.79 -4.87 -13.75
CA LEU A 251 -17.44 -6.07 -14.26
C LEU A 251 -17.55 -7.14 -13.15
N PRO A 252 -18.31 -8.23 -13.37
CA PRO A 252 -18.42 -9.31 -12.39
C PRO A 252 -17.04 -9.79 -11.88
N PRO A 253 -16.79 -9.80 -10.56
CA PRO A 253 -15.45 -10.01 -10.01
C PRO A 253 -14.78 -11.32 -10.46
N LEU A 254 -15.55 -12.41 -10.57
CA LEU A 254 -15.02 -13.71 -11.00
C LEU A 254 -14.45 -13.64 -12.42
N THR A 255 -15.17 -13.02 -13.36
CA THR A 255 -14.70 -12.83 -14.74
C THR A 255 -13.46 -11.93 -14.75
N THR A 256 -13.52 -10.79 -14.05
CA THR A 256 -12.40 -9.85 -13.97
C THR A 256 -11.12 -10.50 -13.43
N PHE A 257 -11.22 -11.39 -12.44
CA PHE A 257 -10.08 -12.10 -11.89
C PHE A 257 -9.61 -13.27 -12.77
N LEU A 258 -10.46 -13.87 -13.59
CA LEU A 258 -10.03 -14.90 -14.55
C LEU A 258 -9.29 -14.29 -15.76
N ASP A 259 -9.67 -13.08 -16.16
CA ASP A 259 -9.04 -12.29 -17.22
C ASP A 259 -7.62 -11.83 -16.81
N ASP A 260 -7.50 -11.17 -15.65
CA ASP A 260 -6.20 -10.84 -15.04
C ASP A 260 -6.18 -11.15 -13.53
N PRO A 261 -5.68 -12.34 -13.14
CA PRO A 261 -5.64 -12.75 -11.74
C PRO A 261 -4.80 -11.86 -10.83
N LEU A 262 -3.92 -11.01 -11.37
CA LEU A 262 -3.15 -10.05 -10.55
C LEU A 262 -4.07 -9.00 -9.89
N ARG A 263 -5.27 -8.75 -10.47
CA ARG A 263 -6.25 -7.80 -9.93
C ARG A 263 -6.71 -8.14 -8.51
N VAL A 264 -6.59 -9.41 -8.08
CA VAL A 264 -6.87 -9.81 -6.70
C VAL A 264 -5.90 -9.13 -5.73
N PHE A 265 -4.60 -9.25 -5.96
CA PHE A 265 -3.58 -8.59 -5.12
C PHE A 265 -3.68 -7.07 -5.23
N ARG A 266 -3.97 -6.53 -6.41
CA ARG A 266 -4.20 -5.08 -6.57
C ARG A 266 -5.39 -4.60 -5.75
N SER A 267 -6.50 -5.33 -5.76
CA SER A 267 -7.69 -5.00 -4.97
C SER A 267 -7.39 -4.98 -3.47
N ILE A 268 -6.66 -5.97 -2.96
CA ILE A 268 -6.20 -6.02 -1.57
C ILE A 268 -5.29 -4.82 -1.26
N ARG A 269 -4.35 -4.49 -2.17
CA ARG A 269 -3.44 -3.36 -1.98
C ARG A 269 -4.20 -2.04 -1.93
N PHE A 270 -5.17 -1.81 -2.82
CA PHE A 270 -5.98 -0.59 -2.82
C PHE A 270 -6.89 -0.52 -1.58
N ALA A 271 -7.53 -1.61 -1.18
CA ALA A 271 -8.34 -1.68 0.03
C ALA A 271 -7.54 -1.27 1.26
N THR A 272 -6.36 -1.87 1.44
CA THR A 272 -5.50 -1.62 2.60
C THR A 272 -4.80 -0.26 2.56
N ARG A 273 -4.49 0.26 1.36
CA ARG A 273 -3.88 1.59 1.18
C ARG A 273 -4.87 2.72 1.44
N LEU A 274 -6.08 2.60 0.92
CA LEU A 274 -7.13 3.62 1.03
C LEU A 274 -8.02 3.42 2.26
N TYR A 275 -7.81 2.33 2.99
CA TYR A 275 -8.66 1.87 4.09
C TYR A 275 -10.11 1.59 3.66
N PHE A 276 -10.31 1.15 2.41
CA PHE A 276 -11.63 0.90 1.85
C PHE A 276 -12.09 -0.52 2.12
N ALA A 277 -13.41 -0.66 2.20
CA ALA A 277 -14.12 -1.90 2.26
C ALA A 277 -14.01 -2.69 0.97
N ILE A 278 -13.81 -4.01 1.05
CA ILE A 278 -13.92 -4.88 -0.11
C ILE A 278 -15.36 -5.35 -0.26
N ASP A 279 -15.92 -5.17 -1.46
CA ASP A 279 -17.24 -5.68 -1.81
C ASP A 279 -17.34 -7.21 -1.59
N LYS A 280 -18.50 -7.67 -1.12
CA LYS A 280 -18.69 -9.09 -0.76
C LYS A 280 -18.50 -10.02 -1.96
N GLU A 281 -19.05 -9.68 -3.12
CA GLU A 281 -18.90 -10.52 -4.31
C GLU A 281 -17.44 -10.60 -4.76
N LEU A 282 -16.69 -9.50 -4.55
CA LEU A 282 -15.26 -9.47 -4.83
C LEU A 282 -14.45 -10.35 -3.88
N MET A 283 -14.79 -10.38 -2.59
CA MET A 283 -14.20 -11.32 -1.63
C MET A 283 -14.51 -12.77 -1.99
N ASP A 284 -15.79 -13.08 -2.27
CA ASP A 284 -16.23 -14.43 -2.62
C ASP A 284 -15.53 -14.94 -3.89
N ALA A 285 -15.34 -14.07 -4.89
CA ALA A 285 -14.59 -14.39 -6.09
C ALA A 285 -13.09 -14.60 -5.80
N ALA A 286 -12.47 -13.74 -4.98
CA ALA A 286 -11.05 -13.86 -4.64
C ALA A 286 -10.73 -15.16 -3.87
N SER A 287 -11.65 -15.62 -3.02
CA SER A 287 -11.55 -16.90 -2.30
C SER A 287 -11.81 -18.14 -3.15
N ASN A 288 -12.26 -17.97 -4.41
CA ASN A 288 -12.58 -19.11 -5.26
C ASN A 288 -11.29 -19.88 -5.65
N PRO A 289 -11.23 -21.22 -5.46
CA PRO A 289 -10.07 -22.02 -5.84
C PRO A 289 -9.63 -21.87 -7.30
N LEU A 290 -10.57 -21.62 -8.23
CA LEU A 290 -10.26 -21.35 -9.63
C LEU A 290 -9.33 -20.15 -9.79
N ILE A 291 -9.52 -19.10 -8.98
CA ILE A 291 -8.68 -17.91 -9.00
C ILE A 291 -7.27 -18.23 -8.48
N SER A 292 -7.16 -18.97 -7.38
CA SER A 292 -5.84 -19.39 -6.87
C SER A 292 -5.03 -20.19 -7.90
N ASN A 293 -5.70 -21.05 -8.68
CA ASN A 293 -5.09 -21.81 -9.77
C ASN A 293 -4.71 -20.91 -10.95
N ALA A 294 -5.58 -19.96 -11.33
CA ALA A 294 -5.31 -18.99 -12.38
C ALA A 294 -4.13 -18.06 -12.03
N ILE A 295 -4.00 -17.65 -10.77
CA ILE A 295 -2.83 -16.88 -10.27
C ILE A 295 -1.55 -17.69 -10.50
N LYS A 296 -1.52 -18.95 -10.06
CA LYS A 296 -0.33 -19.82 -10.16
C LYS A 296 0.05 -20.15 -11.61
N SER A 297 -0.92 -20.21 -12.53
CA SER A 297 -0.68 -20.60 -13.92
C SER A 297 -0.44 -19.42 -14.87
N LYS A 298 -1.12 -18.29 -14.68
CA LYS A 298 -1.10 -17.15 -15.62
C LYS A 298 -0.18 -16.01 -15.19
N ILE A 299 0.15 -15.88 -13.90
CA ILE A 299 0.89 -14.73 -13.36
C ILE A 299 2.27 -15.14 -12.90
N SER A 300 3.30 -14.45 -13.39
CA SER A 300 4.66 -14.66 -12.88
C SER A 300 4.78 -14.21 -11.44
N HIS A 301 5.61 -14.91 -10.68
CA HIS A 301 5.78 -14.61 -9.26
C HIS A 301 6.34 -13.20 -9.04
N GLU A 302 7.20 -12.70 -9.92
CA GLU A 302 7.76 -11.35 -9.87
C GLU A 302 6.67 -10.26 -9.87
N ARG A 303 5.55 -10.46 -10.57
CA ARG A 303 4.43 -9.52 -10.57
C ARG A 303 3.68 -9.52 -9.24
N ILE A 304 3.49 -10.70 -8.65
CA ILE A 304 2.89 -10.85 -7.32
C ILE A 304 3.77 -10.18 -6.27
N ALA A 305 5.08 -10.43 -6.33
CA ALA A 305 6.07 -9.84 -5.44
C ALA A 305 6.07 -8.31 -5.51
N LYS A 306 5.95 -7.72 -6.70
CA LYS A 306 5.83 -6.25 -6.87
C LYS A 306 4.58 -5.67 -6.20
N GLU A 307 3.42 -6.33 -6.33
CA GLU A 307 2.21 -5.88 -5.63
C GLU A 307 2.34 -6.02 -4.11
N PHE A 308 2.98 -7.10 -3.63
CA PHE A 308 3.26 -7.28 -2.21
C PHE A 308 4.25 -6.25 -1.65
N ASP A 309 5.29 -5.89 -2.39
CA ASP A 309 6.22 -4.82 -1.98
C ASP A 309 5.48 -3.48 -1.83
N GLY A 310 4.54 -3.19 -2.74
CA GLY A 310 3.63 -2.05 -2.61
C GLY A 310 2.75 -2.10 -1.35
N MET A 311 2.31 -3.30 -0.93
CA MET A 311 1.58 -3.47 0.34
C MET A 311 2.47 -3.27 1.56
N LEU A 312 3.73 -3.72 1.53
CA LEU A 312 4.71 -3.54 2.60
C LEU A 312 5.04 -2.08 2.85
N ASN A 313 5.13 -1.29 1.78
CA ASN A 313 5.37 0.16 1.85
C ASN A 313 4.09 0.94 2.18
N GLY A 314 2.93 0.28 2.18
CA GLY A 314 1.64 0.88 2.49
C GLY A 314 1.41 1.13 3.99
N PRO A 315 0.23 1.68 4.33
CA PRO A 315 -0.09 2.00 5.71
C PRO A 315 -0.44 0.76 6.55
N ARG A 316 -1.09 -0.25 5.95
CA ARG A 316 -1.64 -1.44 6.65
C ARG A 316 -1.14 -2.78 6.07
N PRO A 317 0.18 -3.05 6.09
CA PRO A 317 0.73 -4.32 5.61
C PRO A 317 0.24 -5.54 6.41
N ASP A 318 -0.11 -5.33 7.69
CA ASP A 318 -0.78 -6.33 8.54
C ASP A 318 -2.12 -6.78 7.96
N LEU A 319 -2.95 -5.82 7.55
CA LEU A 319 -4.26 -6.10 6.97
C LEU A 319 -4.11 -6.77 5.59
N SER A 320 -3.15 -6.33 4.77
CA SER A 320 -2.87 -6.95 3.47
C SER A 320 -2.53 -8.43 3.62
N LEU A 321 -1.61 -8.75 4.54
CA LEU A 321 -1.19 -10.12 4.79
C LEU A 321 -2.33 -10.96 5.41
N TYR A 322 -3.11 -10.37 6.30
CA TYR A 322 -4.31 -10.99 6.84
C TYR A 322 -5.31 -11.35 5.73
N LEU A 323 -5.64 -10.41 4.84
CA LEU A 323 -6.57 -10.64 3.73
C LEU A 323 -6.06 -11.73 2.78
N ILE A 324 -4.78 -11.70 2.43
CA ILE A 324 -4.15 -12.75 1.61
C ILE A 324 -4.28 -14.13 2.27
N HIS A 325 -4.09 -14.22 3.58
CA HIS A 325 -4.26 -15.47 4.33
C HIS A 325 -5.74 -15.90 4.39
N HIS A 326 -6.63 -14.97 4.76
CA HIS A 326 -8.06 -15.21 4.91
C HIS A 326 -8.72 -15.68 3.61
N LEU A 327 -8.28 -15.12 2.47
CA LEU A 327 -8.75 -15.48 1.14
C LEU A 327 -8.11 -16.78 0.61
N GLY A 328 -7.23 -17.44 1.37
CA GLY A 328 -6.56 -18.68 0.94
C GLY A 328 -5.45 -18.46 -0.10
N LEU A 329 -4.95 -17.24 -0.25
CA LEU A 329 -3.99 -16.84 -1.29
C LEU A 329 -2.54 -16.84 -0.80
N TYR A 330 -2.28 -17.20 0.46
CA TYR A 330 -0.92 -17.19 1.04
C TYR A 330 0.07 -18.04 0.22
N ASP A 331 -0.35 -19.20 -0.27
CA ASP A 331 0.51 -20.10 -1.09
C ASP A 331 0.75 -19.58 -2.51
N CYS A 332 0.01 -18.55 -2.94
CA CYS A 332 0.32 -17.83 -4.17
C CYS A 332 1.38 -16.74 -3.94
N LEU A 333 1.50 -16.25 -2.69
CA LEU A 333 2.46 -15.22 -2.30
C LEU A 333 3.78 -15.78 -1.77
N PHE A 334 3.75 -16.90 -1.05
CA PHE A 334 4.92 -17.55 -0.44
C PHE A 334 4.96 -19.03 -0.80
N SER A 335 6.07 -19.47 -1.40
CA SER A 335 6.39 -20.88 -1.56
C SER A 335 7.65 -21.19 -0.79
N LEU A 336 7.67 -22.32 -0.09
CA LEU A 336 8.87 -22.83 0.56
C LEU A 336 9.89 -23.32 -0.49
N PRO A 337 11.18 -23.35 -0.15
CA PRO A 337 12.20 -23.88 -1.05
C PRO A 337 11.93 -25.35 -1.42
N PRO A 338 12.22 -25.78 -2.67
CA PRO A 338 12.12 -27.19 -3.05
C PRO A 338 12.96 -28.09 -2.16
N GLY A 339 12.38 -29.20 -1.67
CA GLY A 339 13.05 -30.15 -0.78
C GLY A 339 13.20 -29.70 0.67
N PHE A 340 12.58 -28.58 1.06
CA PHE A 340 12.44 -28.20 2.45
C PHE A 340 11.35 -29.06 3.12
N ASN A 341 11.77 -30.08 3.85
CA ASN A 341 10.89 -31.10 4.44
C ASN A 341 10.38 -30.74 5.85
N ASP A 342 10.86 -29.65 6.44
CA ASP A 342 10.38 -29.16 7.74
C ASP A 342 9.10 -28.35 7.52
N ILE A 343 7.99 -29.06 7.34
CA ILE A 343 6.67 -28.44 7.20
C ILE A 343 6.25 -27.93 8.57
N MET A 344 6.55 -26.67 8.86
CA MET A 344 5.87 -25.99 9.95
C MET A 344 4.38 -25.91 9.62
N GLN A 345 3.54 -26.61 10.37
CA GLN A 345 2.11 -26.69 10.05
C GLN A 345 1.38 -25.33 10.17
N ASP A 346 2.01 -24.34 10.82
CA ASP A 346 1.43 -23.05 11.20
C ASP A 346 2.26 -21.82 10.77
N TYR A 347 3.24 -21.94 9.86
CA TYR A 347 4.08 -20.79 9.48
C TYR A 347 3.27 -19.62 8.93
N LYS A 348 2.19 -19.90 8.20
CA LYS A 348 1.32 -18.88 7.59
C LYS A 348 0.65 -18.03 8.66
N GLU A 349 0.03 -18.70 9.63
CA GLU A 349 -0.66 -18.07 10.75
C GLU A 349 0.31 -17.28 11.62
N LYS A 350 1.50 -17.83 11.89
CA LYS A 350 2.56 -17.13 12.62
C LYS A 350 3.06 -15.88 11.88
N SER A 351 3.29 -15.96 10.57
CA SER A 351 3.69 -14.82 9.75
C SER A 351 2.66 -13.68 9.84
N VAL A 352 1.37 -14.02 9.69
CA VAL A 352 0.26 -13.06 9.83
C VAL A 352 0.23 -12.45 11.23
N TYR A 353 0.29 -13.31 12.25
CA TYR A 353 0.25 -12.90 13.66
C TYR A 353 1.37 -11.92 14.01
N TYR A 354 2.63 -12.26 13.71
CA TYR A 354 3.76 -11.43 14.07
C TYR A 354 3.78 -10.11 13.32
N CYS A 355 3.39 -10.10 12.04
CA CYS A 355 3.22 -8.88 11.27
C CYS A 355 2.17 -7.96 11.92
N TYR A 356 1.03 -8.53 12.32
CA TYR A 356 -0.02 -7.79 13.01
C TYR A 356 0.43 -7.22 14.37
N GLN A 357 1.09 -8.02 15.21
CA GLN A 357 1.60 -7.54 16.49
C GLN A 357 2.67 -6.46 16.29
N MET A 358 3.52 -6.59 15.28
CA MET A 358 4.51 -5.57 14.96
C MET A 358 3.83 -4.25 14.56
N MET A 359 2.80 -4.30 13.72
CA MET A 359 2.05 -3.09 13.34
C MET A 359 1.35 -2.42 14.53
N ARG A 360 0.81 -3.21 15.48
CA ARG A 360 0.27 -2.65 16.74
C ARG A 360 1.33 -1.92 17.55
N LEU A 361 2.54 -2.47 17.65
CA LEU A 361 3.64 -1.84 18.39
C LEU A 361 4.13 -0.56 17.70
N ILE A 362 4.21 -0.56 16.37
CA ILE A 362 4.52 0.63 15.59
C ILE A 362 3.48 1.73 15.86
N ASN A 363 2.18 1.39 15.79
CA ASN A 363 1.09 2.34 15.98
C ASN A 363 0.95 2.82 17.44
N TRP A 364 1.37 2.02 18.43
CA TRP A 364 1.41 2.47 19.83
C TRP A 364 2.38 3.64 20.00
N GLY A 365 3.41 3.76 19.16
CA GLY A 365 4.35 4.86 19.21
C GLY A 365 5.48 4.64 20.23
N THR A 366 5.91 3.40 20.45
CA THR A 366 6.91 3.07 21.48
C THR A 366 8.33 3.57 21.19
N MET A 367 8.55 4.33 20.10
CA MET A 367 9.86 4.78 19.60
C MET A 367 9.77 6.24 19.10
N HIS A 368 10.89 6.93 18.89
CA HIS A 368 10.90 8.26 18.25
C HIS A 368 10.41 8.18 16.78
N GLU A 369 9.64 9.16 16.31
CA GLU A 369 9.00 9.16 14.97
C GLU A 369 9.99 8.94 13.81
N GLU A 370 11.13 9.63 13.82
CA GLU A 370 12.19 9.45 12.79
C GLU A 370 12.74 8.00 12.75
N GLU A 371 12.93 7.39 13.93
CA GLU A 371 13.38 6.00 14.02
C GLU A 371 12.28 5.03 13.57
N GLN A 372 11.01 5.36 13.86
CA GLN A 372 9.88 4.55 13.39
C GLN A 372 9.81 4.51 11.88
N GLN A 373 9.90 5.67 11.22
CA GLN A 373 9.78 5.73 9.77
C GLN A 373 10.95 5.05 9.06
N SER A 374 12.18 5.30 9.51
CA SER A 374 13.39 4.72 8.91
C SER A 374 13.51 3.21 9.09
N THR A 375 12.92 2.63 10.14
CA THR A 375 13.01 1.19 10.44
C THR A 375 11.69 0.42 10.31
N LYS A 376 10.60 1.06 9.86
CA LYS A 376 9.27 0.43 9.69
C LYS A 376 9.35 -0.82 8.81
N ARG A 377 9.95 -0.69 7.62
CA ARG A 377 10.06 -1.79 6.66
C ARG A 377 10.80 -2.99 7.23
N ILE A 378 11.97 -2.77 7.83
CA ILE A 378 12.78 -3.86 8.41
C ILE A 378 12.08 -4.54 9.60
N ARG A 379 11.32 -3.79 10.42
CA ARG A 379 10.50 -4.33 11.50
C ARG A 379 9.42 -5.27 10.96
N ILE A 380 8.68 -4.84 9.93
CA ILE A 380 7.62 -5.64 9.30
C ILE A 380 8.21 -6.90 8.68
N LEU A 381 9.22 -6.77 7.81
CA LEU A 381 9.87 -7.90 7.15
C LEU A 381 10.46 -8.90 8.15
N SER A 382 11.14 -8.42 9.19
CA SER A 382 11.71 -9.29 10.22
C SER A 382 10.61 -10.02 10.99
N SER A 383 9.50 -9.36 11.31
CA SER A 383 8.37 -9.98 12.03
C SER A 383 7.69 -11.06 11.20
N LEU A 384 7.47 -10.80 9.91
CA LEU A 384 6.94 -11.75 8.94
C LEU A 384 7.86 -12.98 8.80
N MET A 385 9.17 -12.78 8.88
CA MET A 385 10.17 -13.84 8.66
C MET A 385 10.51 -14.65 9.93
N ILE A 386 9.91 -14.33 11.09
CA ILE A 386 10.15 -15.05 12.36
C ILE A 386 10.01 -16.58 12.20
N PRO A 387 8.97 -17.13 11.55
CA PRO A 387 8.82 -18.58 11.42
C PRO A 387 9.97 -19.27 10.68
N PHE A 388 10.68 -18.54 9.82
CA PHE A 388 11.74 -19.06 8.97
C PHE A 388 13.15 -18.80 9.54
N GLY A 389 13.25 -18.06 10.65
CA GLY A 389 14.53 -17.70 11.27
C GLY A 389 15.37 -18.92 11.65
N GLY A 390 16.65 -18.92 11.24
CA GLY A 390 17.60 -20.01 11.53
C GLY A 390 17.36 -21.32 10.76
N LYS A 391 16.34 -21.38 9.90
CA LYS A 391 16.04 -22.57 9.08
C LYS A 391 16.95 -22.61 7.85
N LEU A 392 17.51 -23.78 7.58
CA LEU A 392 18.43 -24.03 6.47
C LEU A 392 17.85 -25.09 5.52
N TYR A 393 18.20 -24.99 4.24
CA TYR A 393 17.92 -26.02 3.25
C TYR A 393 19.13 -26.25 2.33
N SER A 394 19.18 -27.42 1.72
CA SER A 394 20.21 -27.82 0.77
C SER A 394 19.67 -27.69 -0.65
N SER A 395 20.28 -26.85 -1.49
CA SER A 395 19.85 -26.70 -2.88
C SER A 395 20.26 -27.92 -3.71
N GLN A 396 19.31 -28.50 -4.44
CA GLN A 396 19.59 -29.59 -5.39
C GLN A 396 20.39 -29.10 -6.63
N ALA A 397 20.24 -27.83 -7.00
CA ALA A 397 20.88 -27.24 -8.19
C ALA A 397 22.36 -26.88 -7.99
N LYS A 398 22.80 -26.65 -6.74
CA LYS A 398 24.20 -26.35 -6.39
C LYS A 398 24.65 -27.28 -5.27
N LYS A 399 25.20 -28.44 -5.64
CA LYS A 399 25.72 -29.45 -4.69
C LYS A 399 26.62 -28.80 -3.62
N ASN A 400 26.37 -29.12 -2.36
CA ASN A 400 27.13 -28.72 -1.15
C ASN A 400 27.03 -27.26 -0.68
N ARG A 401 26.03 -26.47 -1.08
CA ARG A 401 25.75 -25.18 -0.42
C ARG A 401 24.44 -25.20 0.35
N THR A 402 24.52 -24.83 1.62
CA THR A 402 23.36 -24.58 2.49
C THR A 402 22.94 -23.12 2.38
N TYR A 403 21.64 -22.89 2.30
CA TYR A 403 21.04 -21.56 2.20
C TYR A 403 20.01 -21.40 3.33
N THR A 404 19.78 -20.17 3.78
CA THR A 404 18.70 -19.90 4.74
C THR A 404 17.37 -19.82 4.00
N VAL A 405 16.29 -20.28 4.64
CA VAL A 405 14.93 -20.16 4.08
C VAL A 405 14.56 -18.68 3.90
N VAL A 406 14.96 -17.82 4.84
CA VAL A 406 14.77 -16.36 4.77
C VAL A 406 15.40 -15.78 3.51
N GLN A 407 16.65 -16.15 3.20
CA GLN A 407 17.33 -15.66 2.00
C GLN A 407 16.60 -16.06 0.72
N TYR A 408 16.15 -17.31 0.64
CA TYR A 408 15.35 -17.79 -0.49
C TYR A 408 14.05 -16.98 -0.63
N LEU A 409 13.30 -16.82 0.46
CA LEU A 409 12.02 -16.10 0.42
C LEU A 409 12.20 -14.63 0.04
N LEU A 410 13.22 -13.94 0.55
CA LEU A 410 13.42 -12.52 0.28
C LEU A 410 14.04 -12.28 -1.11
N LEU A 411 15.12 -12.97 -1.48
CA LEU A 411 15.85 -12.70 -2.71
C LEU A 411 15.35 -13.50 -3.91
N ASP A 412 15.16 -14.80 -3.74
CA ASP A 412 14.85 -15.69 -4.86
C ASP A 412 13.36 -15.68 -5.18
N TYR A 413 12.52 -15.63 -4.14
CA TYR A 413 11.06 -15.60 -4.28
C TYR A 413 10.58 -14.15 -4.44
N LEU A 414 10.52 -13.35 -3.36
CA LEU A 414 9.97 -11.99 -3.39
C LEU A 414 10.81 -10.96 -4.16
N LYS A 415 12.01 -11.32 -4.66
CA LYS A 415 12.91 -10.41 -5.41
C LYS A 415 13.19 -9.08 -4.69
N LEU A 416 13.22 -9.09 -3.37
CA LEU A 416 13.56 -7.92 -2.56
C LEU A 416 15.05 -7.60 -2.62
N SER A 417 15.43 -6.43 -2.10
CA SER A 417 16.80 -5.94 -2.19
C SER A 417 17.78 -6.77 -1.35
N ASN A 418 19.06 -6.80 -1.75
CA ASN A 418 20.13 -7.40 -0.93
C ASN A 418 20.19 -6.75 0.46
N LYS A 419 19.95 -5.44 0.54
CA LYS A 419 19.87 -4.70 1.79
C LYS A 419 18.78 -5.26 2.71
N ASP A 420 17.56 -5.46 2.19
CA ASP A 420 16.46 -6.06 2.97
C ASP A 420 16.88 -7.43 3.52
N ASN A 421 17.50 -8.28 2.69
CA ASN A 421 17.94 -9.61 3.12
C ASN A 421 19.03 -9.56 4.20
N GLU A 422 20.05 -8.72 4.02
CA GLU A 422 21.16 -8.57 4.98
C GLU A 422 20.66 -8.07 6.34
N GLU A 423 19.85 -7.01 6.33
CA GLU A 423 19.29 -6.43 7.55
C GLU A 423 18.33 -7.41 8.26
N VAL A 424 17.42 -8.08 7.53
CA VAL A 424 16.49 -9.04 8.13
C VAL A 424 17.25 -10.23 8.73
N SER A 425 18.24 -10.76 8.00
CA SER A 425 19.05 -11.87 8.47
C SER A 425 19.83 -11.49 9.74
N LEU A 426 20.42 -10.28 9.77
CA LEU A 426 21.12 -9.75 10.93
C LEU A 426 20.19 -9.60 12.15
N VAL A 427 19.00 -9.04 11.93
CA VAL A 427 17.98 -8.84 12.98
C VAL A 427 17.53 -10.17 13.57
N LEU A 428 17.22 -11.17 12.73
CA LEU A 428 16.77 -12.48 13.20
C LEU A 428 17.86 -13.24 13.95
N ASP A 429 19.11 -13.17 13.47
CA ASP A 429 20.26 -13.75 14.17
C ASP A 429 20.47 -13.07 15.54
N CYS A 430 20.52 -11.74 15.60
CA CYS A 430 20.70 -11.02 16.86
C CYS A 430 19.52 -11.25 17.81
N SER A 431 18.30 -11.35 17.28
CA SER A 431 17.11 -11.69 18.05
C SER A 431 17.24 -13.05 18.72
N SER A 432 17.79 -14.07 18.04
CA SER A 432 18.02 -15.39 18.65
C SER A 432 19.03 -15.34 19.82
N GLN A 433 20.01 -14.45 19.74
CA GLN A 433 20.95 -14.21 20.84
C GLN A 433 20.27 -13.48 22.01
N PHE A 434 19.40 -12.51 21.72
CA PHE A 434 18.56 -11.85 22.73
C PHE A 434 17.59 -12.83 23.41
N ASP A 435 17.01 -13.79 22.69
CA ASP A 435 16.11 -14.80 23.24
C ASP A 435 16.77 -15.53 24.43
N THR A 436 18.06 -15.87 24.29
CA THR A 436 18.84 -16.54 25.35
C THR A 436 19.04 -15.65 26.57
N ILE A 437 19.34 -14.36 26.35
CA ILE A 437 19.54 -13.39 27.44
C ILE A 437 18.24 -13.13 28.18
N ILE A 438 17.13 -12.94 27.45
CA ILE A 438 15.82 -12.64 28.04
C ILE A 438 15.33 -13.84 28.85
N LYS A 439 15.45 -15.07 28.33
CA LYS A 439 15.11 -16.28 29.10
C LYS A 439 15.90 -16.37 30.40
N HIS A 440 17.22 -16.19 30.34
CA HIS A 440 18.08 -16.19 31.52
C HIS A 440 17.66 -15.12 32.54
N TYR A 441 17.33 -13.92 32.08
CA TYR A 441 16.88 -12.82 32.93
C TYR A 441 15.53 -13.12 33.62
N ILE A 442 14.56 -13.67 32.87
CA ILE A 442 13.24 -14.03 33.40
C ILE A 442 13.35 -15.12 34.46
N GLU A 443 14.18 -16.15 34.22
CA GLU A 443 14.35 -17.30 35.12
C GLU A 443 15.11 -16.96 36.41
N ASN A 444 16.18 -16.16 36.31
CA ASN A 444 17.11 -15.95 37.43
C ASN A 444 16.89 -14.62 38.19
N LYS A 445 15.95 -13.77 37.75
CA LYS A 445 15.59 -12.46 38.34
C LYS A 445 16.79 -11.55 38.70
N SER A 446 17.99 -11.77 38.16
CA SER A 446 19.23 -11.17 38.68
C SER A 446 20.38 -11.08 37.66
N SER A 447 20.76 -9.84 37.32
CA SER A 447 21.94 -9.38 36.57
C SER A 447 22.16 -9.84 35.11
N PHE A 448 22.30 -8.88 34.20
CA PHE A 448 22.69 -9.14 32.83
C PHE A 448 24.21 -9.31 32.71
N ASN A 449 24.66 -10.30 31.94
CA ASN A 449 26.05 -10.34 31.50
C ASN A 449 26.29 -9.19 30.51
N ARG A 450 26.83 -8.06 31.01
CA ARG A 450 27.09 -6.84 30.22
C ARG A 450 27.97 -7.11 29.00
N LYS A 451 28.91 -8.07 29.10
CA LYS A 451 29.79 -8.44 27.98
C LYS A 451 28.99 -9.06 26.85
N ASN A 452 28.10 -10.01 27.15
CA ASN A 452 27.27 -10.68 26.13
C ASN A 452 26.30 -9.69 25.46
N VAL A 453 25.65 -8.83 26.25
CA VAL A 453 24.79 -7.76 25.71
C VAL A 453 25.60 -6.83 24.81
N GLY A 454 26.78 -6.38 25.27
CA GLY A 454 27.66 -5.51 24.48
C GLY A 454 28.09 -6.11 23.14
N LEU A 455 28.35 -7.43 23.10
CA LEU A 455 28.67 -8.14 21.85
C LEU A 455 27.49 -8.15 20.87
N ILE A 456 26.26 -8.37 21.35
CA ILE A 456 25.07 -8.35 20.51
C ILE A 456 24.82 -6.93 19.99
N LEU A 457 24.91 -5.92 20.86
CA LEU A 457 24.74 -4.51 20.47
C LEU A 457 25.77 -4.09 19.40
N HIS A 458 27.04 -4.48 19.57
CA HIS A 458 28.08 -4.20 18.59
C HIS A 458 27.79 -4.90 17.25
N LYS A 459 27.36 -6.17 17.28
CA LYS A 459 27.03 -6.94 16.06
C LYS A 459 25.83 -6.35 15.32
N CYS A 460 24.76 -6.01 16.04
CA CYS A 460 23.51 -5.55 15.45
C CYS A 460 23.57 -4.08 15.02
N GLY A 461 24.49 -3.30 15.61
CA GLY A 461 24.66 -1.88 15.31
C GLY A 461 23.37 -1.10 15.55
N PRO A 462 22.92 -0.24 14.62
CA PRO A 462 21.73 0.58 14.81
C PRO A 462 20.43 -0.24 14.91
N LEU A 463 20.41 -1.47 14.40
CA LEU A 463 19.21 -2.32 14.37
C LEU A 463 18.96 -3.10 15.67
N TRP A 464 19.77 -2.89 16.72
CA TRP A 464 19.66 -3.66 17.96
C TRP A 464 18.28 -3.57 18.62
N ARG A 465 17.62 -2.40 18.52
CA ARG A 465 16.25 -2.20 19.04
C ARG A 465 15.25 -3.07 18.30
N VAL A 466 15.39 -3.17 16.98
CA VAL A 466 14.56 -4.04 16.14
C VAL A 466 14.78 -5.50 16.53
N ALA A 467 16.02 -5.96 16.66
CA ALA A 467 16.32 -7.33 17.07
C ALA A 467 15.78 -7.68 18.46
N LEU A 468 15.89 -6.76 19.43
CA LEU A 468 15.31 -6.91 20.75
C LEU A 468 13.77 -6.98 20.67
N LEU A 469 13.15 -6.10 19.90
CA LEU A 469 11.70 -6.08 19.70
C LEU A 469 11.19 -7.40 19.09
N ILE A 470 11.88 -7.92 18.09
CA ILE A 470 11.58 -9.22 17.47
C ILE A 470 11.72 -10.35 18.48
N SER A 471 12.71 -10.29 19.37
CA SER A 471 12.87 -11.27 20.45
C SER A 471 11.71 -11.22 21.45
N LEU A 472 11.29 -10.02 21.86
CA LEU A 472 10.15 -9.82 22.76
C LEU A 472 8.82 -10.26 22.12
N LEU A 473 8.64 -10.02 20.82
CA LEU A 473 7.45 -10.46 20.08
C LEU A 473 7.25 -11.98 20.14
N LYS A 474 8.33 -12.76 20.07
CA LYS A 474 8.28 -14.24 20.17
C LYS A 474 7.79 -14.74 21.54
N LEU A 475 7.81 -13.90 22.57
CA LEU A 475 7.30 -14.24 23.91
C LEU A 475 5.79 -14.05 24.04
N LEU A 476 5.14 -13.40 23.07
CA LEU A 476 3.70 -13.19 23.10
C LEU A 476 2.96 -14.52 22.83
N PRO A 477 1.93 -14.86 23.63
CA PRO A 477 1.17 -16.09 23.43
C PRO A 477 0.36 -16.02 22.13
N ILE A 478 0.54 -17.02 21.27
CA ILE A 478 -0.17 -17.14 19.97
C ILE A 478 -1.62 -17.62 20.18
N GLU A 479 -1.89 -18.36 21.26
CA GLU A 479 -3.14 -19.07 21.54
C GLU A 479 -4.41 -18.19 21.65
N ASN A 480 -4.26 -16.86 21.68
CA ASN A 480 -5.39 -15.91 21.69
C ASN A 480 -5.60 -15.18 20.35
N PHE A 481 -4.87 -15.55 19.30
CA PHE A 481 -5.09 -14.97 17.98
C PHE A 481 -6.33 -15.57 17.33
N ASN A 482 -7.50 -15.09 17.75
CA ASN A 482 -8.71 -15.26 16.95
C ASN A 482 -8.49 -14.45 15.66
N HIS A 483 -8.63 -15.11 14.51
CA HIS A 483 -8.59 -14.47 13.17
C HIS A 483 -9.64 -13.37 12.97
N THR A 484 -10.41 -13.02 13.99
CA THR A 484 -11.08 -11.74 14.09
C THR A 484 -10.03 -10.64 14.26
N PHE A 485 -9.48 -10.18 13.12
CA PHE A 485 -9.34 -8.73 12.97
C PHE A 485 -10.68 -8.12 13.40
N PRO A 486 -10.73 -6.91 14.00
CA PRO A 486 -11.98 -6.20 14.21
C PRO A 486 -12.59 -5.84 12.84
N LEU A 487 -13.14 -6.85 12.19
CA LEU A 487 -14.10 -6.85 11.11
C LEU A 487 -15.38 -7.13 11.87
N HIS A 488 -16.33 -6.20 11.86
CA HIS A 488 -17.54 -6.23 12.68
C HIS A 488 -18.16 -7.64 12.86
N ASN A 489 -18.60 -7.93 14.09
CA ASN A 489 -19.28 -9.16 14.49
C ASN A 489 -20.36 -9.59 13.48
N ASN A 490 -20.30 -10.87 13.06
CA ASN A 490 -21.25 -11.57 12.20
C ASN A 490 -22.68 -11.74 12.79
N SER A 491 -23.10 -10.93 13.76
CA SER A 491 -24.44 -11.03 14.36
C SER A 491 -25.49 -10.10 13.73
N ASP A 492 -25.09 -9.16 12.86
CA ASP A 492 -26.02 -8.27 12.15
C ASP A 492 -26.03 -8.56 10.64
N ILE A 493 -26.16 -9.85 10.28
CA ILE A 493 -26.44 -10.29 8.90
C ILE A 493 -27.92 -10.05 8.62
N ASP A 494 -28.32 -8.79 8.57
CA ASP A 494 -29.54 -8.35 7.91
C ASP A 494 -29.43 -6.86 7.54
N SER A 495 -28.50 -6.54 6.63
CA SER A 495 -28.65 -5.41 5.70
C SER A 495 -27.53 -5.45 4.65
N HIS A 496 -27.86 -5.03 3.43
CA HIS A 496 -26.98 -4.86 2.28
C HIS A 496 -25.86 -3.81 2.48
N LYS A 497 -25.11 -3.86 3.58
CA LYS A 497 -24.02 -2.91 3.87
C LYS A 497 -22.65 -3.52 3.54
N PRO A 498 -21.73 -2.74 2.93
CA PRO A 498 -20.33 -3.11 2.77
C PRO A 498 -19.69 -3.42 4.13
N LEU A 499 -18.74 -4.36 4.18
CA LEU A 499 -17.94 -4.62 5.37
C LEU A 499 -17.20 -3.33 5.76
N ASP A 500 -17.60 -2.65 6.83
CA ASP A 500 -16.92 -1.43 7.28
C ASP A 500 -15.69 -1.81 8.12
N TYR A 501 -14.50 -1.62 7.56
CA TYR A 501 -13.20 -1.95 8.19
C TYR A 501 -12.70 -0.81 9.10
N LEU A 502 -13.45 0.30 9.19
CA LEU A 502 -12.94 1.61 9.59
C LEU A 502 -13.56 2.21 10.86
N SER A 503 -14.49 1.54 11.53
CA SER A 503 -15.28 2.16 12.60
C SER A 503 -14.48 2.64 13.83
N HIS A 504 -13.16 2.40 13.90
CA HIS A 504 -12.30 2.79 15.03
C HIS A 504 -10.98 3.47 14.61
N GLN A 505 -10.94 4.43 13.67
CA GLN A 505 -9.70 5.19 13.37
C GLN A 505 -9.90 6.69 13.03
N HIS A 506 -10.73 7.43 13.78
CA HIS A 506 -10.47 8.86 13.93
C HIS A 506 -9.41 9.08 15.02
N PRO A 507 -8.34 9.87 14.80
CA PRO A 507 -7.26 10.08 15.78
C PRO A 507 -7.72 10.77 17.08
N HIS A 508 -8.98 11.23 17.15
CA HIS A 508 -9.50 11.99 18.26
C HIS A 508 -10.43 11.25 19.19
N HIS A 509 -10.87 10.04 18.87
CA HIS A 509 -11.72 9.27 19.77
C HIS A 509 -11.49 7.78 19.59
N LEU A 510 -10.78 7.16 20.53
CA LEU A 510 -11.22 5.94 21.23
C LEU A 510 -10.35 5.70 22.50
N PRO A 511 -10.95 5.09 23.54
CA PRO A 511 -10.59 5.21 24.96
C PRO A 511 -9.47 4.29 25.46
#